data_AF-A0A1I2AGW9-F1
#
_entry.id   AF-A0A1I2AGW9-F1
#
_cell.length_a   1.000
_cell.length_b   1.000
_cell.length_c   1.000
_cell.angle_alpha   90.00
_cell.angle_beta   90.00
_cell.angle_gamma   90.00
#
_symmetry.space_group_name_H-M   'P 1'
#
loop_
_entity.id
_entity.type
_entity.pdbx_description
1 polymer ?
#
loop_
_entity_poly.entity_id
_entity_poly.type
_entity_poly.pdbx_seq_one_letter_code
_entity_poly.pdbx_strand_id
1 'polypeptide(L)'
;MIDGGFLVTVYFPTSVPANTTISDLSFWNQDSLVATAASVDTILNGCPQCLEEYENNNVRFLASYATPPYQAMCKDEFASGFEPEGKRMRVAGEEIGKWVSGIGGVPVNIPNSESYEAMERSQLDCVIGATSWLKSLSLIEVANSVVELPMGAFLGGSLLNIRESVWQEMSDQEKQALVDAASIGLARTIYAYQDEENEVKELAKEEGVNFVEVSGEMKRQREEFMQSQLERAAETATDRGVENAEQIVESFTRNLEKWEELLAGKSLSEAEYAELLKTEIYDKAF
;
A
#
# COMPACT_ATOMS: atom_id res chain seq x y z
N MET A 1 -0.22 27.98 4.93
CA MET A 1 0.92 27.05 4.93
C MET A 1 0.42 25.78 5.61
N ILE A 2 0.71 24.60 5.06
CA ILE A 2 0.29 23.32 5.64
C ILE A 2 1.48 22.80 6.45
N ASP A 3 1.26 22.44 7.72
CA ASP A 3 2.32 22.01 8.63
C ASP A 3 2.43 20.48 8.75
N GLY A 4 1.41 19.72 8.35
CA GLY A 4 1.44 18.27 8.28
C GLY A 4 0.45 17.71 7.27
N GLY A 5 0.66 16.48 6.82
CA GLY A 5 -0.19 15.89 5.79
C GLY A 5 0.15 14.45 5.41
N PHE A 6 -0.76 13.88 4.64
CA PHE A 6 -0.63 12.58 4.01
C PHE A 6 0.12 12.73 2.68
N LEU A 7 1.11 11.86 2.43
CA LEU A 7 1.87 11.83 1.17
C LEU A 7 1.73 10.47 0.51
N VAL A 8 1.41 10.47 -0.78
CA VAL A 8 1.37 9.25 -1.61
C VAL A 8 2.67 9.14 -2.39
N THR A 9 3.66 8.45 -1.83
CA THR A 9 5.04 8.43 -2.35
C THR A 9 5.15 7.76 -3.71
N VAL A 10 4.29 6.79 -4.04
CA VAL A 10 4.29 6.11 -5.35
C VAL A 10 4.01 7.03 -6.53
N TYR A 11 3.44 8.22 -6.29
CA TYR A 11 3.20 9.22 -7.34
C TYR A 11 4.43 10.12 -7.58
N PHE A 12 5.47 10.00 -6.75
CA PHE A 12 6.69 10.80 -6.83
C PHE A 12 7.95 9.93 -6.87
N PRO A 13 8.03 8.92 -7.76
CA PRO A 13 9.11 7.92 -7.74
C PRO A 13 10.50 8.50 -7.98
N THR A 14 10.59 9.69 -8.59
CA THR A 14 11.86 10.41 -8.80
C THR A 14 12.28 11.28 -7.62
N SER A 15 11.34 11.68 -6.76
CA SER A 15 11.60 12.56 -5.61
C SER A 15 11.94 11.78 -4.35
N VAL A 16 11.40 10.56 -4.24
CA VAL A 16 11.60 9.65 -3.10
C VAL A 16 11.89 8.21 -3.59
N PRO A 17 12.92 8.00 -4.43
CA PRO A 17 13.17 6.72 -5.09
C PRO A 17 13.43 5.56 -4.12
N ALA A 18 14.11 5.77 -2.99
CA ALA A 18 14.36 4.76 -1.97
C ALA A 18 13.07 4.35 -1.25
N ASN A 19 12.22 5.30 -0.89
CA ASN A 19 10.89 5.00 -0.35
C ASN A 19 10.01 4.26 -1.36
N THR A 20 10.16 4.55 -2.65
CA THR A 20 9.39 3.88 -3.71
C THR A 20 9.76 2.40 -3.81
N THR A 21 11.00 2.01 -3.50
CA THR A 21 11.45 0.61 -3.43
C THR A 21 10.58 -0.23 -2.50
N ILE A 22 10.09 0.33 -1.38
CA ILE A 22 9.19 -0.39 -0.47
C ILE A 22 7.86 -0.72 -1.17
N SER A 23 7.37 0.17 -2.04
CA SER A 23 6.14 -0.07 -2.81
C SER A 23 6.32 -1.10 -3.92
N ASP A 24 7.55 -1.29 -4.41
CA ASP A 24 7.85 -2.34 -5.38
C ASP A 24 7.85 -3.75 -4.75
N LEU A 25 7.74 -3.85 -3.42
CA LEU A 25 7.60 -5.10 -2.65
C LEU A 25 6.13 -5.43 -2.32
N SER A 26 5.21 -4.84 -3.08
CA SER A 26 3.76 -4.87 -2.82
C SER A 26 3.07 -6.22 -2.89
N PHE A 27 3.68 -7.25 -3.47
CA PHE A 27 3.04 -8.55 -3.65
C PHE A 27 3.43 -9.55 -2.56
N TRP A 28 4.50 -9.28 -1.82
CA TRP A 28 5.11 -10.27 -0.95
C TRP A 28 4.24 -10.64 0.26
N ASN A 29 3.55 -9.68 0.87
CA ASN A 29 2.67 -9.95 2.01
C ASN A 29 1.23 -9.50 1.74
N GLN A 30 0.27 -10.30 2.21
CA GLN A 30 -1.16 -10.04 2.10
C GLN A 30 -1.81 -9.62 3.43
N ASP A 31 -1.10 -9.72 4.54
CA ASP A 31 -1.52 -9.24 5.86
C ASP A 31 -1.15 -7.77 6.02
N SER A 32 -2.16 -6.91 6.12
CA SER A 32 -1.99 -5.46 6.23
C SER A 32 -1.34 -5.02 7.55
N LEU A 33 -1.50 -5.77 8.65
CA LEU A 33 -0.83 -5.47 9.92
C LEU A 33 0.67 -5.75 9.81
N VAL A 34 1.03 -6.88 9.19
CA VAL A 34 2.44 -7.24 8.97
C VAL A 34 3.08 -6.26 7.98
N ALA A 35 2.48 -6.06 6.81
CA ALA A 35 3.04 -5.20 5.76
C ALA A 35 3.21 -3.75 6.24
N THR A 36 2.26 -3.25 7.02
CA THR A 36 2.36 -1.90 7.60
C THR A 36 3.51 -1.80 8.60
N ALA A 37 3.57 -2.72 9.57
CA ALA A 37 4.61 -2.68 10.58
C ALA A 37 6.00 -2.83 9.97
N ALA A 38 6.16 -3.75 9.02
CA ALA A 38 7.42 -3.95 8.29
C ALA A 38 7.83 -2.71 7.48
N SER A 39 6.88 -2.02 6.83
CA SER A 39 7.16 -0.79 6.09
C SER A 39 7.69 0.31 7.01
N VAL A 40 6.99 0.57 8.12
CA VAL A 40 7.39 1.63 9.06
C VAL A 40 8.70 1.31 9.75
N ASP A 41 8.91 0.06 10.17
CA ASP A 41 10.16 -0.39 10.80
C ASP A 41 11.34 -0.26 9.81
N THR A 42 11.10 -0.57 8.54
CA THR A 42 12.12 -0.39 7.49
C THR A 42 12.45 1.08 7.28
N ILE A 43 11.45 1.96 7.16
CA ILE A 43 11.70 3.40 6.93
C ILE A 43 12.42 4.01 8.14
N LEU A 44 11.94 3.75 9.37
CA LEU A 44 12.47 4.38 10.57
C LEU A 44 13.82 3.79 11.03
N ASN A 45 13.98 2.47 10.97
CA ASN A 45 15.13 1.78 11.57
C ASN A 45 16.05 1.08 10.55
N GLY A 46 15.58 0.88 9.32
CA GLY A 46 16.23 0.01 8.33
C GLY A 46 16.75 0.71 7.07
N CYS A 47 16.35 1.96 6.82
CA CYS A 47 16.62 2.68 5.57
C CYS A 47 16.98 4.15 5.82
N PRO A 48 18.25 4.45 6.15
CA PRO A 48 18.70 5.83 6.34
C PRO A 48 18.44 6.74 5.12
N GLN A 49 18.61 6.22 3.91
CA GLN A 49 18.31 6.95 2.67
C GLN A 49 16.83 7.34 2.59
N CYS A 50 15.91 6.49 3.06
CA CYS A 50 14.48 6.79 3.05
C CYS A 50 14.15 8.00 3.95
N LEU A 51 14.81 8.12 5.11
CA LEU A 51 14.66 9.29 5.99
C LEU A 51 15.29 10.54 5.39
N GLU A 52 16.49 10.41 4.81
CA GLU A 52 17.19 11.51 4.14
C GLU A 52 16.34 12.11 3.00
N GLU A 53 15.65 11.28 2.23
CA GLU A 53 14.72 11.74 1.19
C GLU A 53 13.59 12.61 1.73
N TYR A 54 12.99 12.25 2.86
CA TYR A 54 11.97 13.08 3.50
C TYR A 54 12.56 14.39 4.04
N GLU A 55 13.71 14.32 4.74
CA GLU A 55 14.37 15.50 5.30
C GLU A 55 14.79 16.50 4.23
N ASN A 56 15.31 16.02 3.09
CA ASN A 56 15.65 16.85 1.92
C ASN A 56 14.43 17.57 1.32
N ASN A 57 13.23 17.03 1.54
CA ASN A 57 11.96 17.64 1.15
C ASN A 57 11.29 18.46 2.28
N ASN A 58 12.01 18.74 3.38
CA ASN A 58 11.49 19.43 4.57
C ASN A 58 10.31 18.68 5.22
N VAL A 59 10.37 17.34 5.20
CA VAL A 59 9.37 16.44 5.76
C VAL A 59 10.00 15.61 6.88
N ARG A 60 9.37 15.61 8.04
CA ARG A 60 9.60 14.65 9.11
C ARG A 60 8.59 13.52 8.97
N PHE A 61 9.08 12.34 8.64
CA PHE A 61 8.30 11.12 8.59
C PHE A 61 8.01 10.61 10.00
N LEU A 62 6.75 10.23 10.27
CA LEU A 62 6.35 9.61 11.53
C LEU A 62 5.70 8.24 11.31
N ALA A 63 4.84 8.10 10.30
CA ALA A 63 4.18 6.82 10.04
C ALA A 63 3.85 6.64 8.56
N SER A 64 3.86 5.39 8.09
CA SER A 64 3.27 4.95 6.83
C SER A 64 2.31 3.79 7.08
N TYR A 65 1.38 3.54 6.16
CA TYR A 65 0.50 2.37 6.22
C TYR A 65 0.52 1.58 4.92
N ALA A 66 0.16 0.31 5.03
CA ALA A 66 -0.18 -0.53 3.90
C ALA A 66 -1.70 -0.72 3.84
N THR A 67 -2.29 -0.64 2.65
CA THR A 67 -3.68 -1.08 2.46
C THR A 67 -3.76 -2.61 2.56
N PRO A 68 -4.96 -3.17 2.76
CA PRO A 68 -5.21 -4.54 2.34
C PRO A 68 -4.86 -4.75 0.85
N PRO A 69 -4.62 -6.00 0.42
CA PRO A 69 -4.30 -6.29 -0.96
C PRO A 69 -5.37 -5.80 -1.92
N TYR A 70 -4.94 -5.13 -2.98
CA TYR A 70 -5.84 -4.61 -3.98
C TYR A 70 -6.48 -5.73 -4.80
N GLN A 71 -7.72 -5.47 -5.19
CA GLN A 71 -8.51 -6.28 -6.11
C GLN A 71 -8.92 -5.42 -7.30
N ALA A 72 -9.27 -6.03 -8.42
CA ALA A 72 -9.75 -5.29 -9.59
C ALA A 72 -11.26 -5.09 -9.51
N MET A 73 -11.71 -3.84 -9.39
CA MET A 73 -13.11 -3.42 -9.50
C MET A 73 -13.36 -3.02 -10.95
N CYS A 74 -14.22 -3.72 -11.67
CA CYS A 74 -14.36 -3.60 -13.12
C CYS A 74 -15.77 -3.22 -13.55
N LYS A 75 -15.88 -2.50 -14.67
CA LYS A 75 -17.16 -2.17 -15.31
C LYS A 75 -17.84 -3.38 -15.94
N ASP A 76 -17.06 -4.35 -16.40
CA ASP A 76 -17.61 -5.50 -17.13
C ASP A 76 -18.12 -6.57 -16.17
N GLU A 77 -19.14 -7.31 -16.60
CA GLU A 77 -19.60 -8.53 -15.95
C GLU A 77 -18.85 -9.73 -16.54
N PHE A 78 -18.07 -10.44 -15.72
CA PHE A 78 -17.26 -11.57 -16.17
C PHE A 78 -17.97 -12.91 -15.91
N ALA A 79 -18.92 -13.27 -16.78
CA ALA A 79 -19.73 -14.49 -16.59
C ALA A 79 -18.94 -15.81 -16.65
N SER A 80 -17.75 -15.82 -17.27
CA SER A 80 -16.92 -17.03 -17.47
C SER A 80 -15.52 -16.91 -16.83
N GLY A 81 -15.36 -15.98 -15.88
CA GLY A 81 -14.08 -15.67 -15.25
C GLY A 81 -13.42 -14.41 -15.81
N PHE A 82 -12.42 -13.90 -15.09
CA PHE A 82 -11.78 -12.63 -15.41
C PHE A 82 -11.00 -12.67 -16.74
N GLU A 83 -11.27 -11.70 -17.61
CA GLU A 83 -10.64 -11.52 -18.93
C GLU A 83 -9.85 -10.20 -18.97
N PRO A 84 -8.55 -10.20 -18.59
CA PRO A 84 -7.73 -8.99 -18.49
C PRO A 84 -7.24 -8.42 -19.83
N GLU A 85 -7.20 -9.22 -20.90
CA GLU A 85 -6.56 -8.85 -22.17
C GLU A 85 -7.13 -7.55 -22.74
N GLY A 86 -6.26 -6.55 -22.94
CA GLY A 86 -6.59 -5.24 -23.49
C GLY A 86 -7.39 -4.31 -22.56
N LYS A 87 -7.77 -4.74 -21.35
CA LYS A 87 -8.49 -3.92 -20.37
C LYS A 87 -7.57 -2.81 -19.84
N ARG A 88 -8.04 -1.58 -19.82
CA ARG A 88 -7.34 -0.44 -19.20
C ARG A 88 -7.58 -0.47 -17.71
N MET A 89 -6.55 -0.77 -16.94
CA MET A 89 -6.64 -0.97 -15.51
C MET A 89 -5.88 0.14 -14.79
N ARG A 90 -6.56 0.88 -13.92
CA ARG A 90 -5.87 1.82 -13.05
C ARG A 90 -4.95 1.07 -12.11
N VAL A 91 -3.71 1.53 -12.00
CA VAL A 91 -2.69 0.96 -11.10
C VAL A 91 -2.13 2.04 -10.17
N ALA A 92 -1.58 1.61 -9.03
CA ALA A 92 -0.82 2.46 -8.13
C ALA A 92 0.66 2.06 -8.18
N GLY A 93 1.47 2.84 -8.89
CA GLY A 93 2.90 2.57 -9.03
C GLY A 93 3.26 1.53 -10.09
N GLU A 94 4.56 1.34 -10.27
CA GLU A 94 5.13 0.59 -11.39
C GLU A 94 4.95 -0.92 -11.24
N GLU A 95 5.09 -1.47 -10.03
CA GLU A 95 5.04 -2.92 -9.81
C GLU A 95 3.66 -3.51 -10.12
N ILE A 96 2.57 -2.86 -9.68
CA ILE A 96 1.20 -3.26 -10.07
C ILE A 96 1.02 -3.08 -11.59
N GLY A 97 1.66 -2.07 -12.20
CA GLY A 97 1.69 -1.89 -13.65
C GLY A 97 2.36 -3.03 -14.41
N LYS A 98 3.48 -3.55 -13.90
CA LYS A 98 4.20 -4.73 -14.43
C LYS A 98 3.32 -5.97 -14.33
N TRP A 99 2.63 -6.17 -13.21
CA TRP A 99 1.67 -7.26 -13.04
C TRP A 99 0.54 -7.18 -14.08
N VAL A 100 -0.10 -6.03 -14.22
CA VAL A 100 -1.19 -5.80 -15.20
C VAL A 100 -0.74 -6.08 -16.62
N SER A 101 0.44 -5.59 -17.00
CA SER A 101 1.02 -5.86 -18.33
C SER A 101 1.30 -7.36 -18.53
N GLY A 102 1.78 -8.04 -17.49
CA GLY A 102 2.08 -9.47 -17.52
C GLY A 102 0.86 -10.36 -17.72
N ILE A 103 -0.33 -9.91 -17.30
CA ILE A 103 -1.61 -10.61 -17.54
C ILE A 103 -2.35 -10.11 -18.79
N GLY A 104 -1.71 -9.29 -19.63
CA GLY A 104 -2.28 -8.79 -20.90
C GLY A 104 -3.15 -7.53 -20.77
N GLY A 105 -3.26 -6.97 -19.57
CA GLY A 105 -3.95 -5.69 -19.34
C GLY A 105 -3.09 -4.49 -19.75
N VAL A 106 -3.73 -3.32 -19.82
CA VAL A 106 -3.10 -2.04 -20.12
C VAL A 106 -3.06 -1.21 -18.84
N PRO A 107 -1.90 -1.04 -18.19
CA PRO A 107 -1.82 -0.26 -16.96
C PRO A 107 -1.98 1.23 -17.24
N VAL A 108 -2.80 1.90 -16.44
CA VAL A 108 -3.01 3.35 -16.47
C VAL A 108 -2.69 3.91 -15.10
N ASN A 109 -1.60 4.67 -14.98
CA ASN A 109 -1.17 5.23 -13.70
C ASN A 109 -1.79 6.61 -13.48
N ILE A 110 -2.84 6.67 -12.66
CA ILE A 110 -3.51 7.90 -12.25
C ILE A 110 -3.85 7.87 -10.76
N PRO A 111 -4.00 9.05 -10.11
CA PRO A 111 -4.48 9.15 -8.74
C PRO A 111 -5.80 8.42 -8.53
N ASN A 112 -5.98 7.79 -7.37
CA ASN A 112 -7.22 7.07 -7.04
C ASN A 112 -8.45 7.99 -7.10
N SER A 113 -8.31 9.26 -6.73
CA SER A 113 -9.38 10.27 -6.80
C SER A 113 -9.94 10.51 -8.19
N GLU A 114 -9.20 10.18 -9.25
CA GLU A 114 -9.63 10.31 -10.65
C GLU A 114 -10.32 9.03 -11.17
N SER A 115 -10.31 7.95 -10.39
CA SER A 115 -10.76 6.63 -10.83
C SER A 115 -12.24 6.59 -11.19
N TYR A 116 -13.10 7.24 -10.40
CA TYR A 116 -14.55 7.28 -10.67
C TYR A 116 -14.84 7.93 -12.02
N GLU A 117 -14.34 9.16 -12.22
CA GLU A 117 -14.56 9.93 -13.45
C GLU A 117 -13.99 9.21 -14.68
N ALA A 118 -12.82 8.59 -14.53
CA ALA A 118 -12.19 7.82 -15.60
C ALA A 118 -12.96 6.51 -15.91
N MET A 119 -13.52 5.82 -14.92
CA MET A 119 -14.41 4.68 -15.16
C MET A 119 -15.73 5.12 -15.80
N GLU A 120 -16.39 6.15 -15.26
CA GLU A 120 -17.65 6.69 -15.78
C GLU A 120 -17.52 7.05 -17.26
N ARG A 121 -16.45 7.76 -17.63
CA ARG A 121 -16.14 8.16 -19.01
C ARG A 121 -15.55 7.05 -19.88
N SER A 122 -15.48 5.82 -19.37
CA SER A 122 -14.93 4.66 -20.08
C SER A 122 -13.51 4.88 -20.57
N GLN A 123 -12.70 5.62 -19.81
CA GLN A 123 -11.25 5.74 -19.98
C GLN A 123 -10.52 4.61 -19.25
N LEU A 124 -11.13 4.09 -18.19
CA LEU A 124 -10.75 2.87 -17.49
C LEU A 124 -11.84 1.80 -17.62
N ASP A 125 -11.40 0.55 -17.67
CA ASP A 125 -12.26 -0.63 -17.62
C ASP A 125 -12.27 -1.24 -16.21
N CYS A 126 -11.14 -1.13 -15.50
CA CYS A 126 -11.01 -1.58 -14.12
C CYS A 126 -10.18 -0.61 -13.27
N VAL A 127 -10.39 -0.67 -11.96
CA VAL A 127 -9.59 -0.01 -10.93
C VAL A 127 -8.98 -1.07 -10.03
N ILE A 128 -7.66 -1.16 -10.01
CA ILE A 128 -6.94 -1.96 -9.00
C ILE A 128 -6.80 -1.08 -7.76
N GLY A 129 -7.46 -1.48 -6.69
CA GLY A 129 -7.57 -0.70 -5.46
C GLY A 129 -8.14 -1.49 -4.29
N ALA A 130 -8.23 -0.84 -3.13
CA ALA A 130 -8.88 -1.42 -1.95
C ALA A 130 -10.39 -1.52 -2.20
N THR A 131 -11.01 -2.63 -1.82
CA THR A 131 -12.45 -2.83 -2.06
C THR A 131 -13.32 -1.82 -1.31
N SER A 132 -12.83 -1.25 -0.20
CA SER A 132 -13.52 -0.18 0.53
C SER A 132 -13.82 1.06 -0.34
N TRP A 133 -13.10 1.25 -1.45
CA TRP A 133 -13.33 2.34 -2.41
C TRP A 133 -14.63 2.23 -3.19
N LEU A 134 -15.26 1.05 -3.24
CA LEU A 134 -16.63 0.92 -3.74
C LEU A 134 -17.57 1.89 -3.04
N LYS A 135 -17.38 2.08 -1.72
CA LYS A 135 -18.15 3.03 -0.91
C LYS A 135 -17.49 4.40 -0.85
N SER A 136 -16.21 4.48 -0.48
CA SER A 136 -15.56 5.76 -0.17
C SER A 136 -15.26 6.63 -1.41
N LEU A 137 -15.16 6.02 -2.60
CA LEU A 137 -14.99 6.71 -3.88
C LEU A 137 -16.20 6.52 -4.81
N SER A 138 -17.34 6.05 -4.28
CA SER A 138 -18.56 5.74 -5.04
C SER A 138 -18.35 4.79 -6.23
N LEU A 139 -17.29 3.97 -6.25
CA LEU A 139 -17.02 3.07 -7.38
C LEU A 139 -18.12 2.01 -7.57
N ILE A 140 -18.93 1.75 -6.55
CA ILE A 140 -20.08 0.84 -6.62
C ILE A 140 -21.11 1.27 -7.69
N GLU A 141 -21.17 2.56 -8.04
CA GLU A 141 -22.10 3.07 -9.05
C GLU A 141 -21.65 2.75 -10.49
N VAL A 142 -20.36 2.41 -10.69
CA VAL A 142 -19.75 2.22 -12.00
C VAL A 142 -19.06 0.87 -12.19
N ALA A 143 -18.84 0.11 -11.11
CA ALA A 143 -18.26 -1.23 -11.13
C ALA A 143 -19.36 -2.30 -11.01
N ASN A 144 -19.37 -3.25 -11.95
CA ASN A 144 -20.30 -4.38 -11.95
C ASN A 144 -19.65 -5.68 -11.42
N SER A 145 -18.32 -5.70 -11.28
CA SER A 145 -17.62 -6.87 -10.74
C SER A 145 -16.39 -6.53 -9.90
N VAL A 146 -16.05 -7.44 -8.98
CA VAL A 146 -14.79 -7.47 -8.22
C VAL A 146 -14.08 -8.78 -8.53
N VAL A 147 -12.86 -8.70 -9.03
CA VAL A 147 -12.01 -9.87 -9.30
C VAL A 147 -11.30 -10.31 -8.03
N GLU A 148 -11.57 -11.54 -7.59
CA GLU A 148 -11.05 -12.10 -6.35
C GLU A 148 -9.63 -12.65 -6.49
N LEU A 149 -8.69 -11.73 -6.75
CA LEU A 149 -7.25 -12.00 -6.77
C LEU A 149 -6.50 -10.85 -6.09
N PRO A 150 -5.67 -11.13 -5.07
CA PRO A 150 -4.75 -10.13 -4.50
C PRO A 150 -3.68 -9.69 -5.52
N MET A 151 -3.81 -8.47 -6.04
CA MET A 151 -2.93 -7.86 -7.06
C MET A 151 -1.91 -6.89 -6.45
N GLY A 152 -1.45 -7.19 -5.23
CA GLY A 152 -0.51 -6.39 -4.46
C GLY A 152 -1.18 -5.36 -3.55
N ALA A 153 -0.55 -5.03 -2.44
CA ALA A 153 -0.95 -3.97 -1.52
C ALA A 153 -0.35 -2.62 -1.92
N PHE A 154 -0.91 -1.51 -1.44
CA PHE A 154 -0.27 -0.20 -1.56
C PHE A 154 0.54 0.11 -0.29
N LEU A 155 1.86 0.24 -0.45
CA LEU A 155 2.81 0.57 0.64
C LEU A 155 3.35 2.01 0.54
N GLY A 156 2.83 2.81 -0.39
CA GLY A 156 3.26 4.19 -0.62
C GLY A 156 2.57 5.24 0.24
N GLY A 157 1.85 4.82 1.28
CA GLY A 157 0.99 5.70 2.06
C GLY A 157 1.72 6.26 3.25
N SER A 158 2.46 7.35 3.09
CA SER A 158 3.08 8.06 4.21
C SER A 158 2.00 8.83 4.98
N LEU A 159 1.49 8.20 6.03
CA LEU A 159 0.26 8.51 6.78
C LEU A 159 0.38 9.82 7.56
N LEU A 160 1.42 9.91 8.38
CA LEU A 160 1.62 11.01 9.32
C LEU A 160 2.99 11.63 9.05
N ASN A 161 2.94 12.89 8.63
CA ASN A 161 4.12 13.70 8.37
C ASN A 161 3.92 15.09 8.96
N ILE A 162 5.01 15.70 9.38
CA ILE A 162 5.05 17.11 9.78
C ILE A 162 6.21 17.79 9.05
N ARG A 163 6.08 19.08 8.75
CA ARG A 163 7.15 19.87 8.17
C ARG A 163 8.37 19.85 9.12
N GLU A 164 9.54 19.51 8.60
CA GLU A 164 10.77 19.33 9.39
C GLU A 164 11.10 20.59 10.20
N SER A 165 10.96 21.77 9.61
CA SER A 165 11.13 23.04 10.32
C SER A 165 10.16 23.26 11.49
N VAL A 166 8.93 22.73 11.44
CA VAL A 166 8.02 22.77 12.62
C VAL A 166 8.48 21.79 13.67
N TRP A 167 8.86 20.58 13.25
CA TRP A 167 9.37 19.56 14.16
C TRP A 167 10.56 20.09 14.97
N GLN A 168 11.49 20.81 14.34
CA GLN A 168 12.65 21.38 15.03
C GLN A 168 12.30 22.48 16.05
N GLU A 169 11.18 23.18 15.87
CA GLU A 169 10.70 24.21 16.81
C GLU A 169 9.93 23.62 18.01
N MET A 170 9.49 22.36 17.92
CA MET A 170 8.75 21.68 18.99
C MET A 170 9.65 21.33 20.18
N SER A 171 9.08 21.44 21.37
CA SER A 171 9.66 20.91 22.61
C SER A 171 9.75 19.38 22.56
N ASP A 172 10.62 18.80 23.39
CA ASP A 172 10.75 17.35 23.49
C ASP A 172 9.43 16.67 23.90
N GLN A 173 8.63 17.35 24.74
CA GLN A 173 7.31 16.86 25.13
C GLN A 173 6.33 16.83 23.95
N GLU A 174 6.34 17.85 23.08
CA GLU A 174 5.49 17.89 21.89
C GLU A 174 5.92 16.86 20.85
N LYS A 175 7.23 16.70 20.64
CA LYS A 175 7.80 15.67 19.77
C LYS A 175 7.36 14.28 20.24
N GLN A 176 7.55 13.97 21.52
CA GLN A 176 7.15 12.68 22.08
C GLN A 176 5.65 12.43 21.93
N ALA A 177 4.81 13.45 22.16
CA ALA A 177 3.36 13.31 21.99
C ALA A 177 2.96 12.96 20.55
N LEU A 178 3.67 13.49 19.54
CA LEU A 178 3.44 13.11 18.14
C LEU A 178 3.94 11.70 17.82
N VAL A 179 5.09 11.30 18.36
CA VAL A 179 5.61 9.92 18.21
C VAL A 179 4.64 8.91 18.83
N ASP A 180 4.16 9.16 20.04
CA ASP A 180 3.19 8.30 20.72
C ASP A 180 1.85 8.24 19.95
N ALA A 181 1.42 9.37 19.37
CA ALA A 181 0.22 9.41 18.54
C ALA A 181 0.39 8.67 17.20
N ALA A 182 1.61 8.53 16.69
CA ALA A 182 1.88 7.88 15.40
C ALA A 182 1.54 6.38 15.46
N SER A 183 1.95 5.66 16.51
CA SER A 183 1.62 4.23 16.68
C SER A 183 0.12 3.99 16.84
N ILE A 184 -0.55 4.85 17.61
CA ILE A 184 -2.00 4.81 17.83
C ILE A 184 -2.76 5.08 16.52
N GLY A 185 -2.41 6.16 15.83
CA GLY A 185 -3.04 6.55 14.57
C GLY A 185 -2.85 5.50 13.48
N LEU A 186 -1.68 4.85 13.47
CA LEU A 186 -1.38 3.78 12.55
C LEU A 186 -2.24 2.53 12.80
N ALA A 187 -2.28 2.06 14.04
CA ALA A 187 -3.13 0.93 14.42
C ALA A 187 -4.60 1.19 14.06
N ARG A 188 -5.12 2.35 14.46
CA ARG A 188 -6.49 2.77 14.15
C ARG A 188 -6.80 2.76 12.66
N THR A 189 -5.86 3.22 11.83
CA THR A 189 -6.03 3.27 10.38
C THR A 189 -6.20 1.87 9.79
N ILE A 190 -5.36 0.91 10.18
CA ILE A 190 -5.40 -0.44 9.59
C ILE A 190 -6.64 -1.21 10.05
N TYR A 191 -7.03 -1.10 11.32
CA TYR A 191 -8.25 -1.74 11.83
C TYR A 191 -9.49 -1.16 11.16
N ALA A 192 -9.53 0.17 10.93
CA ALA A 192 -10.62 0.78 10.18
C ALA A 192 -10.73 0.25 8.75
N TYR A 193 -9.60 0.04 8.04
CA TYR A 193 -9.62 -0.60 6.72
C TYR A 193 -10.20 -2.03 6.78
N GLN A 194 -9.79 -2.83 7.76
CA GLN A 194 -10.29 -4.21 7.90
C GLN A 194 -11.79 -4.26 8.18
N ASP A 195 -12.29 -3.39 9.05
CA ASP A 195 -13.72 -3.26 9.34
C ASP A 195 -14.49 -2.82 8.08
N GLU A 196 -14.00 -1.80 7.38
CA GLU A 196 -14.64 -1.29 6.15
C GLU A 196 -14.68 -2.33 5.03
N GLU A 197 -13.65 -3.15 4.85
CA GLU A 197 -13.65 -4.18 3.80
C GLU A 197 -14.75 -5.23 4.00
N ASN A 198 -15.00 -5.63 5.25
CA ASN A 198 -16.05 -6.59 5.55
C ASN A 198 -17.44 -5.99 5.29
N GLU A 199 -17.67 -4.75 5.70
CA GLU A 199 -18.93 -4.04 5.43
C GLU A 199 -19.17 -3.84 3.93
N VAL A 200 -18.13 -3.45 3.19
CA VAL A 200 -18.26 -3.08 1.78
C VAL A 200 -18.47 -4.29 0.89
N LYS A 201 -17.91 -5.45 1.23
CA LYS A 201 -18.17 -6.70 0.48
C LYS A 201 -19.63 -7.11 0.54
N GLU A 202 -20.27 -7.01 1.70
CA GLU A 202 -21.70 -7.34 1.83
C GLU A 202 -22.57 -6.31 1.11
N LEU A 203 -22.30 -5.01 1.27
CA LEU A 203 -22.98 -3.96 0.52
C LEU A 203 -22.87 -4.15 -1.00
N ALA A 204 -21.67 -4.47 -1.49
CA ALA A 204 -21.43 -4.69 -2.92
C ALA A 204 -22.27 -5.84 -3.47
N LYS A 205 -22.41 -6.94 -2.73
CA LYS A 205 -23.28 -8.06 -3.12
C LYS A 205 -24.76 -7.65 -3.14
N GLU A 206 -25.21 -6.86 -2.17
CA GLU A 206 -26.59 -6.37 -2.11
C GLU A 206 -26.93 -5.45 -3.29
N GLU A 207 -25.98 -4.62 -3.74
CA GLU A 207 -26.10 -3.74 -4.91
C GLU A 207 -25.87 -4.49 -6.25
N GLY A 208 -25.65 -5.80 -6.22
CA GLY A 208 -25.55 -6.64 -7.42
C GLY A 208 -24.15 -6.72 -8.05
N VAL A 209 -23.10 -6.29 -7.34
CA VAL A 209 -21.71 -6.45 -7.81
C VAL A 209 -21.32 -7.93 -7.76
N ASN A 210 -20.85 -8.44 -8.90
CA ASN A 210 -20.44 -9.84 -9.03
C ASN A 210 -19.00 -10.06 -8.54
N PHE A 211 -18.80 -11.01 -7.63
CA PHE A 211 -17.46 -11.44 -7.19
C PHE A 211 -16.98 -12.57 -8.09
N VAL A 212 -15.84 -12.35 -8.76
CA VAL A 212 -15.35 -13.17 -9.86
C VAL A 212 -14.09 -13.88 -9.42
N GLU A 213 -14.17 -15.20 -9.29
CA GLU A 213 -12.99 -16.03 -9.08
C GLU A 213 -12.10 -16.07 -10.32
N VAL A 214 -10.78 -16.13 -10.10
CA VAL A 214 -9.79 -16.29 -11.17
C VAL A 214 -9.39 -17.76 -11.37
N SER A 215 -8.91 -18.07 -12.58
CA SER A 215 -8.42 -19.40 -12.92
C SER A 215 -7.22 -19.82 -12.07
N GLY A 216 -7.02 -21.14 -11.90
CA GLY A 216 -5.82 -21.67 -11.23
C GLY A 216 -4.51 -21.24 -11.91
N GLU A 217 -4.55 -21.04 -13.23
CA GLU A 217 -3.42 -20.53 -14.01
C GLU A 217 -3.06 -19.10 -13.60
N MET A 218 -4.04 -18.21 -13.45
CA MET A 218 -3.79 -16.84 -13.01
C MET A 218 -3.27 -16.77 -11.57
N LYS A 219 -3.77 -17.65 -10.69
CA LYS A 219 -3.22 -17.80 -9.32
C LYS A 219 -1.74 -18.19 -9.36
N ARG A 220 -1.36 -19.13 -10.25
CA ARG A 220 0.03 -19.54 -10.46
C ARG A 220 0.89 -18.39 -11.03
N GLN A 221 0.39 -17.66 -12.02
CA GLN A 221 1.10 -16.50 -12.57
C GLN A 221 1.35 -15.43 -11.51
N ARG A 222 0.36 -15.17 -10.63
CA ARG A 222 0.51 -14.24 -9.50
C ARG A 222 1.59 -14.68 -8.52
N GLU A 223 1.63 -15.98 -8.23
CA GLU A 223 2.64 -16.56 -7.34
C GLU A 223 4.05 -16.46 -7.95
N GLU A 224 4.20 -16.80 -9.22
CA GLU A 224 5.47 -16.66 -9.95
C GLU A 224 5.94 -15.20 -10.03
N PHE A 225 5.00 -14.27 -10.24
CA PHE A 225 5.27 -12.83 -10.21
C PHE A 225 5.78 -12.40 -8.84
N MET A 226 5.11 -12.81 -7.75
CA MET A 226 5.56 -12.52 -6.39
C MET A 226 6.94 -13.09 -6.08
N GLN A 227 7.23 -14.34 -6.45
CA GLN A 227 8.51 -14.99 -6.15
C GLN A 227 9.71 -14.29 -6.78
N SER A 228 9.50 -13.64 -7.93
CA SER A 228 10.53 -12.88 -8.64
C SER A 228 10.56 -11.39 -8.26
N GLN A 229 9.73 -10.97 -7.29
CA GLN A 229 9.60 -9.56 -6.89
C GLN A 229 10.86 -9.00 -6.23
N LEU A 230 11.54 -9.75 -5.36
CA LEU A 230 12.70 -9.22 -4.62
C LEU A 230 13.83 -8.78 -5.56
N GLU A 231 14.17 -9.63 -6.53
CA GLU A 231 15.19 -9.34 -7.55
C GLU A 231 14.76 -8.15 -8.41
N ARG A 232 13.53 -8.17 -8.94
CA ARG A 232 12.99 -7.06 -9.74
C ARG A 232 12.95 -5.75 -8.98
N ALA A 233 12.61 -5.75 -7.70
CA ALA A 233 12.53 -4.55 -6.88
C ALA A 233 13.93 -3.93 -6.69
N ALA A 234 14.95 -4.74 -6.42
CA ALA A 234 16.33 -4.27 -6.32
C ALA A 234 16.86 -3.72 -7.66
N GLU A 235 16.58 -4.40 -8.77
CA GLU A 235 16.94 -3.93 -10.13
C GLU A 235 16.25 -2.61 -10.45
N THR A 236 14.92 -2.54 -10.27
CA THR A 236 14.11 -1.35 -10.55
C THR A 236 14.58 -0.16 -9.70
N ALA A 237 14.88 -0.38 -8.42
CA ALA A 237 15.40 0.65 -7.54
C ALA A 237 16.78 1.15 -7.98
N THR A 238 17.67 0.23 -8.38
CA THR A 238 18.99 0.59 -8.93
C THR A 238 18.87 1.43 -10.20
N ASP A 239 17.98 1.05 -11.12
CA ASP A 239 17.71 1.80 -12.35
C ASP A 239 17.15 3.21 -12.08
N ARG A 240 16.44 3.40 -10.96
CA ARG A 240 15.98 4.71 -10.48
C ARG A 240 17.05 5.52 -9.74
N GLY A 241 18.25 4.98 -9.55
CA GLY A 241 19.36 5.65 -8.87
C GLY A 241 19.36 5.51 -7.35
N VAL A 242 18.64 4.52 -6.80
CA VAL A 242 18.71 4.20 -5.37
C VAL A 242 20.07 3.59 -5.05
N GLU A 243 20.73 4.11 -4.01
CA GLU A 243 21.99 3.56 -3.53
C GLU A 243 21.69 2.37 -2.60
N ASN A 244 22.43 1.28 -2.73
CA ASN A 244 22.25 0.08 -1.90
C ASN A 244 20.81 -0.47 -1.95
N ALA A 245 20.18 -0.47 -3.14
CA ALA A 245 18.82 -0.99 -3.35
C ALA A 245 18.60 -2.39 -2.75
N GLU A 246 19.57 -3.30 -2.91
CA GLU A 246 19.55 -4.64 -2.32
C GLU A 246 19.41 -4.59 -0.79
N GLN A 247 20.10 -3.67 -0.12
CA GLN A 247 20.04 -3.52 1.33
C GLN A 247 18.66 -3.06 1.81
N ILE A 248 17.98 -2.21 1.05
CA ILE A 248 16.60 -1.78 1.36
C ILE A 248 15.64 -2.97 1.24
N VAL A 249 15.77 -3.75 0.17
CA VAL A 249 14.98 -4.97 -0.03
C VAL A 249 15.23 -5.98 1.10
N GLU A 250 16.50 -6.25 1.44
CA GLU A 250 16.87 -7.13 2.56
C GLU A 250 16.36 -6.63 3.91
N SER A 251 16.38 -5.31 4.14
CA SER A 251 15.84 -4.72 5.37
C SER A 251 14.34 -4.94 5.48
N PHE A 252 13.61 -4.67 4.39
CA PHE A 252 12.17 -4.90 4.33
C PHE A 252 11.82 -6.37 4.53
N THR A 253 12.46 -7.29 3.81
CA THR A 253 12.19 -8.74 3.94
C THR A 253 12.44 -9.23 5.36
N ARG A 254 13.54 -8.81 6.00
CA ARG A 254 13.85 -9.18 7.39
C ARG A 254 12.81 -8.64 8.38
N ASN A 255 12.40 -7.39 8.20
CA ASN A 255 11.36 -6.80 9.05
C ASN A 255 10.03 -7.50 8.82
N LEU A 256 9.72 -7.88 7.58
CA LEU A 256 8.54 -8.65 7.28
C LEU A 256 8.53 -9.99 8.02
N GLU A 257 9.60 -10.78 7.92
CA GLU A 257 9.74 -12.06 8.65
C GLU A 257 9.59 -11.85 10.16
N LYS A 258 10.24 -10.83 10.74
CA LYS A 258 10.09 -10.45 12.15
C LYS A 258 8.62 -10.19 12.50
N TRP A 259 7.90 -9.42 11.69
CA TRP A 259 6.52 -9.04 11.97
C TRP A 259 5.53 -10.19 11.74
N GLU A 260 5.80 -11.09 10.80
CA GLU A 260 5.06 -12.36 10.65
C GLU A 260 5.19 -13.20 11.92
N GLU A 261 6.41 -13.37 12.45
CA GLU A 261 6.64 -14.11 13.70
C GLU A 261 5.98 -13.43 14.91
N LEU A 262 6.07 -12.10 15.01
CA LEU A 262 5.49 -11.35 16.12
C LEU A 262 3.96 -11.42 16.14
N LEU A 263 3.32 -11.53 14.97
CA LEU A 263 1.85 -11.56 14.84
C LEU A 263 1.29 -12.98 14.66
N ALA A 264 2.14 -13.97 14.41
CA ALA A 264 1.73 -15.35 14.17
C ALA A 264 0.80 -15.90 15.26
N GLY A 265 -0.42 -16.28 14.85
CA GLY A 265 -1.42 -16.89 15.73
C GLY A 265 -2.02 -15.94 16.78
N LYS A 266 -1.78 -14.63 16.67
CA LYS A 266 -2.34 -13.63 17.58
C LYS A 266 -3.54 -12.94 16.94
N SER A 267 -4.55 -12.65 17.75
CA SER A 267 -5.64 -11.72 17.42
C SER A 267 -5.52 -10.56 18.38
N LEU A 268 -4.69 -9.58 18.02
CA LEU A 268 -4.48 -8.39 18.85
C LEU A 268 -5.70 -7.46 18.71
N SER A 269 -6.04 -6.76 19.79
CA SER A 269 -6.87 -5.57 19.70
C SER A 269 -6.09 -4.40 19.10
N GLU A 270 -6.79 -3.37 18.60
CA GLU A 270 -6.18 -2.14 18.10
C GLU A 270 -5.17 -1.54 19.09
N ALA A 271 -5.51 -1.51 20.39
CA ALA A 271 -4.65 -0.98 21.44
C ALA A 271 -3.40 -1.86 21.68
N GLU A 272 -3.54 -3.19 21.65
CA GLU A 272 -2.40 -4.11 21.80
C GLU A 272 -1.44 -4.02 20.61
N TYR A 273 -1.98 -3.85 19.40
CA TYR A 273 -1.16 -3.65 18.21
C TYR A 273 -0.46 -2.29 18.21
N ALA A 274 -1.12 -1.22 18.65
CA ALA A 274 -0.49 0.10 18.82
C ALA A 274 0.69 0.06 19.82
N GLU A 275 0.53 -0.64 20.94
CA GLU A 275 1.59 -0.81 21.93
C GLU A 275 2.76 -1.65 21.37
N LEU A 276 2.45 -2.70 20.60
CA LEU A 276 3.48 -3.50 19.93
C LEU A 276 4.26 -2.67 18.91
N LEU A 277 3.58 -1.85 18.09
CA LEU A 277 4.25 -0.91 17.18
C LEU A 277 5.15 0.06 17.93
N LYS A 278 4.65 0.65 19.03
CA LYS A 278 5.40 1.58 19.86
C LYS A 278 6.71 0.96 20.34
N THR A 279 6.61 -0.18 21.02
CA THR A 279 7.75 -0.89 21.63
C THR A 279 8.74 -1.44 20.61
N GLU A 280 8.26 -1.96 19.48
CA GLU A 280 9.13 -2.62 18.51
C GLU A 280 9.73 -1.70 17.45
N ILE A 281 9.15 -0.52 17.25
CA ILE A 281 9.57 0.46 16.23
C ILE A 281 9.94 1.80 16.85
N TYR A 282 8.96 2.49 17.44
CA TYR A 282 9.08 3.91 17.76
C TYR A 282 10.05 4.17 18.92
N ASP A 283 10.04 3.33 19.96
CA ASP A 283 10.96 3.44 21.10
C ASP A 283 12.44 3.18 20.73
N LYS A 284 12.69 2.68 19.52
CA LYS A 284 14.03 2.46 18.97
C LYS A 284 14.46 3.57 18.02
N ALA A 285 13.50 4.17 17.32
CA ALA A 285 13.71 5.18 16.29
C ALA A 285 13.85 6.60 16.84
N PHE A 286 13.22 6.89 17.97
CA PHE A 286 13.16 8.22 18.61
C PHE A 286 13.71 8.17 20.03
#